data_AF-A0A4R9FSZ6-F1
#
_entry.id   AF-A0A4R9FSZ6-F1
#
_cell.length_a   1.000
_cell.length_b   1.000
_cell.length_c   1.000
_cell.angle_alpha   90.00
_cell.angle_beta   90.00
_cell.angle_gamma   90.00
#
_symmetry.space_group_name_H-M   'P 1'
#
loop_
_entity.id
_entity.type
_entity.pdbx_description
1 polymer ?
#
loop_
_entity_poly.entity_id
_entity_poly.type
_entity_poly.pdbx_seq_one_letter_code
_entity_poly.pdbx_strand_id
1 'polypeptide(L)'
;MRWALFVLPILYSGCRNAPEYITLPEKFALLTPVHVFNTEQLVSISKDDYSLNTYGLITATTLESWRSNWKSNRPSGISGKLVILQISGGTFSGSYIRPETDVKVYQASSASSDYTFYGQTRFNGVLDTETIVPEGKNIDGFLKFFGINPANDLIVLAQDIASDGNLMLTLRAWYTLYYWGVDKTHLAVLNGSVSSKIASGDLTGGFSFSVPSSSGAGKIGDLHRDHTIIQATLADVFNAVQGITEPTFENSTAVPEGGVFLLDARTPAEYDGTGTTSGPSNYTCNNTPNCYTSYEGHINGAKNIPFTSFVDSNKEFLSKSTLAALLSSNGFTEGQTIITYCRTNVRSAITGFATFAILGYPTRFYDGSWVEWGTLAYDGDQAWSNLSANSPWRTDRSIITNSITYNVGKSGLTDDNIANLNTYFTPARSFAKGTNEIITEDKKYLVNSASSGSGGRSGGGNTGGGGGGGNPCGG
;
A
#
# COMPACT_ATOMS: atom_id res chain seq x y z
N MET A 1 53.55 -3.55 -3.83
CA MET A 1 52.92 -2.89 -4.99
C MET A 1 52.45 -3.95 -5.97
N ARG A 2 51.15 -4.28 -5.94
CA ARG A 2 50.45 -5.04 -6.98
C ARG A 2 49.11 -4.36 -7.17
N TRP A 3 48.93 -3.73 -8.32
CA TRP A 3 47.67 -3.11 -8.73
C TRP A 3 46.71 -4.24 -9.15
N ALA A 4 45.57 -4.35 -8.47
CA ALA A 4 44.47 -5.19 -8.91
C ALA A 4 43.53 -4.33 -9.79
N LEU A 5 43.46 -4.66 -11.07
CA LEU A 5 42.45 -4.13 -11.99
C LEU A 5 41.06 -4.57 -11.51
N PHE A 6 40.21 -3.60 -11.16
CA PHE A 6 38.77 -3.81 -11.11
C PHE A 6 38.23 -3.88 -12.54
N VAL A 7 37.81 -5.07 -12.97
CA VAL A 7 36.97 -5.24 -14.16
C VAL A 7 35.52 -5.04 -13.71
N LEU A 8 34.96 -3.86 -13.99
CA LEU A 8 33.51 -3.64 -13.90
C LEU A 8 32.82 -4.49 -14.98
N PRO A 9 31.80 -5.31 -14.66
CA PRO A 9 30.96 -5.90 -15.68
C PRO A 9 30.09 -4.81 -16.30
N ILE A 10 30.21 -4.66 -17.61
CA ILE A 10 29.53 -3.64 -18.39
C ILE A 10 28.04 -4.04 -18.51
N LEU A 11 27.17 -3.34 -17.78
CA LEU A 11 25.73 -3.33 -18.02
C LEU A 11 25.42 -2.42 -19.22
N TYR A 12 25.62 -2.94 -20.44
CA TYR A 12 25.14 -2.31 -21.68
C TYR A 12 23.65 -2.60 -21.87
N SER A 13 22.75 -1.73 -21.40
CA SER A 13 21.35 -1.74 -21.88
C SER A 13 20.52 -0.46 -21.66
N GLY A 14 21.11 0.67 -21.25
CA GLY A 14 20.31 1.87 -20.90
C GLY A 14 20.09 2.92 -22.00
N CYS A 15 20.90 2.98 -23.06
CA CYS A 15 20.78 4.04 -24.09
C CYS A 15 21.40 3.56 -25.41
N ARG A 16 20.60 3.06 -26.34
CA ARG A 16 21.10 2.62 -27.66
C ARG A 16 21.34 3.78 -28.65
N ASN A 17 20.82 4.99 -28.39
CA ASN A 17 20.82 6.10 -29.37
C ASN A 17 21.29 7.46 -28.81
N ALA A 18 22.09 7.48 -27.73
CA ALA A 18 22.68 8.76 -27.28
C ALA A 18 23.76 9.22 -28.28
N PRO A 19 23.78 10.51 -28.70
CA PRO A 19 24.78 11.03 -29.63
C PRO A 19 26.21 10.70 -29.17
N GLU A 20 27.09 10.34 -30.10
CA GLU A 20 28.47 9.91 -29.81
C GLU A 20 29.31 10.94 -29.03
N TYR A 21 28.86 12.20 -28.97
CA TYR A 21 29.57 13.28 -28.26
C TYR A 21 29.21 13.44 -26.78
N ILE A 22 28.21 12.70 -26.25
CA ILE A 22 27.88 12.76 -24.82
C ILE A 22 28.75 11.74 -24.09
N THR A 23 29.59 12.23 -23.18
CA THR A 23 30.48 11.39 -22.38
C THR A 23 29.68 10.47 -21.45
N LEU A 24 30.25 9.34 -21.06
CA LEU A 24 29.60 8.41 -20.14
C LEU A 24 29.13 9.10 -18.82
N PRO A 25 29.92 10.00 -18.20
CA PRO A 25 29.48 10.78 -17.04
C PRO A 25 28.27 11.69 -17.32
N GLU A 26 28.17 12.29 -18.50
CA GLU A 26 27.03 13.13 -18.87
C GLU A 26 25.76 12.30 -19.12
N LYS A 27 25.90 11.05 -19.60
CA LYS A 27 24.77 10.10 -19.69
C LYS A 27 24.25 9.70 -18.30
N PHE A 28 25.14 9.56 -17.32
CA PHE A 28 24.75 9.34 -15.93
C PHE A 28 24.14 10.59 -15.28
N ALA A 29 24.60 11.79 -15.63
CA ALA A 29 24.07 13.06 -15.13
C ALA A 29 22.62 13.37 -15.60
N LEU A 30 22.16 12.70 -16.66
CA LEU A 30 20.79 12.86 -17.20
C LEU A 30 19.74 11.99 -16.49
N LEU A 31 20.15 11.07 -15.60
CA LEU A 31 19.24 10.21 -14.85
C LEU A 31 19.18 10.68 -13.40
N THR A 32 18.07 11.29 -12.98
CA THR A 32 17.81 11.53 -11.56
C THR A 32 17.58 10.17 -10.88
N PRO A 33 18.47 9.73 -9.96
CA PRO A 33 18.34 8.42 -9.34
C PRO A 33 17.09 8.37 -8.45
N VAL A 34 16.44 7.21 -8.40
CA VAL A 34 15.35 6.96 -7.46
C VAL A 34 15.94 6.88 -6.06
N HIS A 35 15.46 7.72 -5.14
CA HIS A 35 15.89 7.72 -3.75
C HIS A 35 15.20 6.58 -2.99
N VAL A 36 15.99 5.66 -2.46
CA VAL A 36 15.51 4.51 -1.68
C VAL A 36 15.46 4.90 -0.21
N PHE A 37 14.29 4.74 0.41
CA PHE A 37 14.10 5.07 1.82
C PHE A 37 14.10 3.82 2.70
N ASN A 38 14.50 3.98 3.96
CA ASN A 38 14.23 3.00 5.02
C ASN A 38 12.92 3.35 5.77
N THR A 39 12.48 2.45 6.65
CA THR A 39 11.22 2.63 7.39
C THR A 39 11.24 3.86 8.29
N GLU A 40 12.36 4.14 8.95
CA GLU A 40 12.52 5.24 9.92
C GLU A 40 12.46 6.61 9.22
N GLN A 41 12.97 6.73 8.00
CA GLN A 41 12.89 7.95 7.20
C GLN A 41 11.48 8.25 6.73
N LEU A 42 10.65 7.21 6.57
CA LEU A 42 9.31 7.34 6.00
C LEU A 42 8.25 7.66 7.06
N VAL A 43 8.47 7.38 8.34
CA VAL A 43 7.42 7.61 9.35
C VAL A 43 6.95 9.06 9.40
N SER A 44 5.71 9.24 9.83
CA SER A 44 5.11 10.54 10.11
C SER A 44 4.57 10.54 11.53
N ILE A 45 4.74 11.66 12.23
CA ILE A 45 4.19 11.82 13.58
C ILE A 45 3.15 12.93 13.58
N SER A 46 1.93 12.58 13.96
CA SER A 46 0.87 13.57 14.20
C SER A 46 1.22 14.41 15.43
N LYS A 47 0.73 15.64 15.44
CA LYS A 47 0.60 16.44 16.64
C LYS A 47 -0.37 15.78 17.62
N ASP A 48 -0.22 16.07 18.91
CA ASP A 48 -1.11 15.53 19.95
C ASP A 48 -2.53 16.08 19.79
N ASP A 49 -2.64 17.35 19.38
CA ASP A 49 -3.86 17.93 18.83
C ASP A 49 -3.85 17.85 17.31
N TYR A 50 -4.73 17.02 16.75
CA TYR A 50 -4.83 16.80 15.31
C TYR A 50 -5.24 18.06 14.52
N SER A 51 -5.78 19.10 15.17
CA SER A 51 -6.09 20.38 14.50
C SER A 51 -4.84 21.11 14.01
N LEU A 52 -3.67 20.78 14.57
CA LEU A 52 -2.37 21.36 14.22
C LEU A 52 -1.65 20.62 13.09
N ASN A 53 -2.23 19.53 12.58
CA ASN A 53 -1.66 18.78 11.47
C ASN A 53 -1.90 19.49 10.13
N THR A 54 -0.90 19.47 9.26
CA THR A 54 -0.97 20.00 7.89
C THR A 54 -0.90 18.92 6.81
N TYR A 55 -0.77 17.67 7.23
CA TYR A 55 -0.77 16.44 6.43
C TYR A 55 -1.03 15.26 7.36
N GLY A 56 -1.13 14.02 6.84
CA GLY A 56 -1.50 12.87 7.66
C GLY A 56 -2.94 12.99 8.15
N LEU A 57 -3.22 12.75 9.42
CA LEU A 57 -4.59 12.86 9.95
C LEU A 57 -4.96 14.34 10.18
N ILE A 58 -6.01 14.84 9.52
CA ILE A 58 -6.47 16.23 9.66
C ILE A 58 -7.90 16.31 10.18
N THR A 59 -8.26 17.45 10.76
CA THR A 59 -9.64 17.71 11.20
C THR A 59 -10.48 18.32 10.08
N ALA A 60 -11.81 18.31 10.26
CA ALA A 60 -12.74 19.02 9.39
C ALA A 60 -12.45 20.52 9.34
N THR A 61 -12.08 21.14 10.46
CA THR A 61 -11.71 22.55 10.52
C THR A 61 -10.50 22.88 9.64
N THR A 62 -9.46 22.04 9.67
CA THR A 62 -8.29 22.19 8.80
C THR A 62 -8.69 22.09 7.33
N LEU A 63 -9.49 21.07 6.99
CA LEU A 63 -9.96 20.88 5.62
C LEU A 63 -10.86 22.03 5.13
N GLU A 64 -11.77 22.54 5.96
CA GLU A 64 -12.64 23.66 5.61
C GLU A 64 -11.84 24.95 5.39
N SER A 65 -10.80 25.17 6.18
CA SER A 65 -9.87 26.29 5.99
C SER A 65 -9.20 26.25 4.60
N TRP A 66 -8.74 25.07 4.18
CA TRP A 66 -8.16 24.89 2.85
C TRP A 66 -9.20 24.99 1.74
N ARG A 67 -10.36 24.34 1.91
CA ARG A 67 -11.43 24.30 0.92
C ARG A 67 -11.99 25.70 0.64
N SER A 68 -12.22 26.51 1.69
CA SER A 68 -12.84 27.83 1.57
C SER A 68 -11.92 28.92 1.02
N ASN A 69 -10.59 28.79 1.19
CA ASN A 69 -9.62 29.76 0.68
C ASN A 69 -8.26 29.10 0.39
N TRP A 70 -8.23 28.22 -0.59
CA TRP A 70 -7.02 27.47 -0.95
C TRP A 70 -5.82 28.37 -1.23
N LYS A 71 -6.03 29.46 -1.98
CA LYS A 71 -4.96 30.41 -2.34
C LYS A 71 -4.21 30.96 -1.13
N SER A 72 -4.90 31.20 -0.02
CA SER A 72 -4.30 31.80 1.18
C SER A 72 -3.90 30.77 2.23
N ASN A 73 -4.60 29.64 2.29
CA ASN A 73 -4.46 28.63 3.35
C ASN A 73 -3.71 27.36 2.92
N ARG A 74 -3.28 27.28 1.66
CA ARG A 74 -2.48 26.17 1.13
C ARG A 74 -1.22 25.94 1.98
N PRO A 75 -0.94 24.70 2.42
CA PRO A 75 0.28 24.38 3.14
C PRO A 75 1.56 24.71 2.35
N SER A 76 2.61 25.09 3.07
CA SER A 76 3.93 25.32 2.48
C SER A 76 4.44 24.07 1.76
N GLY A 77 5.08 24.25 0.61
CA GLY A 77 5.58 23.16 -0.24
C GLY A 77 4.57 22.65 -1.27
N ILE A 78 3.27 22.95 -1.12
CA ILE A 78 2.25 22.60 -2.12
C ILE A 78 2.15 23.73 -3.16
N SER A 79 2.27 23.37 -4.44
CA SER A 79 2.25 24.32 -5.56
C SER A 79 0.99 24.19 -6.43
N GLY A 80 0.31 23.05 -6.36
CA GLY A 80 -0.85 22.68 -7.14
C GLY A 80 -2.19 22.95 -6.46
N LYS A 81 -3.19 22.16 -6.86
CA LYS A 81 -4.59 22.27 -6.40
C LYS A 81 -4.83 21.38 -5.17
N LEU A 82 -5.92 21.65 -4.46
CA LEU A 82 -6.44 20.73 -3.46
C LEU A 82 -7.32 19.69 -4.17
N VAL A 83 -6.99 18.42 -3.98
CA VAL A 83 -7.79 17.29 -4.49
C VAL A 83 -8.38 16.55 -3.29
N ILE A 84 -9.70 16.42 -3.25
CA ILE A 84 -10.43 15.70 -2.22
C ILE A 84 -11.07 14.48 -2.88
N LEU A 85 -10.64 13.29 -2.47
CA LEU A 85 -11.23 12.03 -2.89
C LEU A 85 -12.22 11.58 -1.82
N GLN A 86 -13.50 11.75 -2.09
CA GLN A 86 -14.57 11.15 -1.29
C GLN A 86 -14.71 9.68 -1.65
N ILE A 87 -14.45 8.80 -0.69
CA ILE A 87 -14.28 7.36 -0.91
C ILE A 87 -15.49 6.60 -0.35
N SER A 88 -16.03 5.70 -1.16
CA SER A 88 -17.09 4.78 -0.76
C SER A 88 -16.87 3.39 -1.36
N GLY A 89 -17.14 2.35 -0.57
CA GLY A 89 -17.22 0.97 -1.04
C GLY A 89 -18.60 0.57 -1.56
N GLY A 90 -19.59 1.46 -1.47
CA GLY A 90 -20.96 1.22 -1.89
C GLY A 90 -21.64 2.50 -2.36
N THR A 91 -22.92 2.67 -2.03
CA THR A 91 -23.65 3.88 -2.37
C THR A 91 -23.10 5.07 -1.60
N PHE A 92 -22.96 6.21 -2.29
CA PHE A 92 -22.60 7.47 -1.66
C PHE A 92 -23.80 8.09 -0.93
N SER A 93 -23.50 8.86 0.11
CA SER A 93 -24.45 9.57 0.98
C SER A 93 -25.32 10.61 0.27
N GLY A 94 -24.87 11.08 -0.90
CA GLY A 94 -25.44 12.27 -1.56
C GLY A 94 -25.00 13.59 -0.92
N SER A 95 -24.16 13.56 0.11
CA SER A 95 -23.55 14.74 0.74
C SER A 95 -22.12 14.92 0.24
N TYR A 96 -21.86 16.05 -0.44
CA TYR A 96 -20.57 16.31 -1.06
C TYR A 96 -19.88 17.49 -0.41
N ILE A 97 -18.55 17.42 -0.25
CA ILE A 97 -17.79 18.61 0.08
C ILE A 97 -17.91 19.58 -1.09
N ARG A 98 -18.23 20.85 -0.82
CA ARG A 98 -18.43 21.85 -1.88
C ARG A 98 -17.11 22.13 -2.63
N PRO A 99 -17.03 21.86 -3.94
CA PRO A 99 -15.88 22.27 -4.75
C PRO A 99 -15.73 23.80 -4.81
N GLU A 100 -14.53 24.27 -5.08
CA GLU A 100 -14.20 25.69 -5.28
C GLU A 100 -13.16 25.85 -6.40
N THR A 101 -12.79 27.08 -6.72
CA THR A 101 -11.62 27.35 -7.58
C THR A 101 -10.38 26.72 -6.96
N ASP A 102 -9.64 25.93 -7.75
CA ASP A 102 -8.46 25.15 -7.32
C ASP A 102 -8.71 24.14 -6.19
N VAL A 103 -9.99 23.82 -5.91
CA VAL A 103 -10.40 22.73 -5.01
C VAL A 103 -11.27 21.76 -5.78
N LYS A 104 -10.72 20.59 -6.08
CA LYS A 104 -11.40 19.51 -6.81
C LYS A 104 -11.89 18.47 -5.83
N VAL A 105 -13.16 18.08 -5.96
CA VAL A 105 -13.78 17.04 -5.12
C VAL A 105 -14.27 15.96 -6.04
N TYR A 106 -13.80 14.74 -5.86
CA TYR A 106 -14.14 13.60 -6.70
C TYR A 106 -14.74 12.47 -5.88
N GLN A 107 -15.60 11.67 -6.52
CA GLN A 107 -16.03 10.39 -5.98
C GLN A 107 -15.07 9.30 -6.43
N ALA A 108 -14.48 8.58 -5.47
CA ALA A 108 -13.61 7.45 -5.72
C ALA A 108 -14.27 6.17 -5.16
N SER A 109 -14.90 5.41 -6.05
CA SER A 109 -15.58 4.15 -5.70
C SER A 109 -14.64 2.97 -5.87
N SER A 110 -14.62 2.05 -4.91
CA SER A 110 -13.90 0.77 -5.08
C SER A 110 -14.56 -0.17 -6.09
N ALA A 111 -15.79 0.12 -6.51
CA ALA A 111 -16.52 -0.64 -7.53
C ALA A 111 -16.40 -0.03 -8.94
N SER A 112 -15.57 1.02 -9.13
CA SER A 112 -15.38 1.61 -10.47
C SER A 112 -14.68 0.64 -11.42
N SER A 113 -15.14 0.60 -12.68
CA SER A 113 -14.46 -0.08 -13.78
C SER A 113 -13.47 0.81 -14.53
N ASP A 114 -13.38 2.10 -14.20
CA ASP A 114 -12.53 3.07 -14.90
C ASP A 114 -11.07 3.00 -14.45
N TYR A 115 -10.80 2.40 -13.29
CA TYR A 115 -9.46 2.28 -12.72
C TYR A 115 -9.34 1.08 -11.77
N THR A 116 -8.10 0.63 -11.56
CA THR A 116 -7.72 -0.35 -10.53
C THR A 116 -6.84 0.34 -9.50
N PHE A 117 -7.31 0.49 -8.25
CA PHE A 117 -6.62 1.35 -7.27
C PHE A 117 -6.57 0.79 -5.85
N TYR A 118 -7.63 0.13 -5.38
CA TYR A 118 -7.69 -0.36 -4.00
C TYR A 118 -7.01 -1.72 -3.79
N GLY A 119 -6.77 -2.45 -4.87
CA GLY A 119 -6.07 -3.73 -4.82
C GLY A 119 -6.02 -4.40 -6.20
N GLN A 120 -5.08 -5.31 -6.36
CA GLN A 120 -4.88 -6.14 -7.55
C GLN A 120 -4.40 -7.52 -7.10
N THR A 121 -4.84 -8.57 -7.78
CA THR A 121 -4.20 -9.89 -7.63
C THR A 121 -2.85 -9.87 -8.32
N ARG A 122 -1.78 -10.15 -7.56
CA ARG A 122 -0.40 -10.11 -8.06
C ARG A 122 0.39 -11.31 -7.58
N PHE A 123 1.31 -11.78 -8.42
CA PHE A 123 2.17 -12.93 -8.15
C PHE A 123 3.42 -12.50 -7.38
N ASN A 124 3.65 -13.06 -6.19
CA ASN A 124 4.79 -12.67 -5.35
C ASN A 124 6.07 -13.48 -5.61
N GLY A 125 6.03 -14.50 -6.47
CA GLY A 125 7.11 -15.48 -6.70
C GLY A 125 6.76 -16.90 -6.24
N VAL A 126 5.83 -17.02 -5.30
CA VAL A 126 5.33 -18.29 -4.76
C VAL A 126 3.88 -18.50 -5.19
N LEU A 127 3.02 -17.50 -4.95
CA LEU A 127 1.59 -17.58 -5.20
C LEU A 127 1.02 -16.23 -5.65
N ASP A 128 -0.18 -16.29 -6.23
CA ASP A 128 -0.98 -15.12 -6.58
C ASP A 128 -1.78 -14.68 -5.35
N THR A 129 -1.53 -13.48 -4.85
CA THR A 129 -2.24 -12.97 -3.68
C THR A 129 -3.16 -11.83 -4.09
N GLU A 130 -4.40 -11.87 -3.61
CA GLU A 130 -5.39 -10.83 -3.87
C GLU A 130 -5.16 -9.56 -3.05
N THR A 131 -5.79 -8.47 -3.48
CA THR A 131 -5.79 -7.19 -2.75
C THR A 131 -4.41 -6.58 -2.54
N ILE A 132 -3.39 -6.98 -3.30
CA ILE A 132 -2.04 -6.37 -3.25
C ILE A 132 -2.06 -4.98 -3.88
N VAL A 133 -1.13 -4.11 -3.49
CA VAL A 133 -0.98 -2.78 -4.07
C VAL A 133 -0.89 -2.88 -5.59
N PRO A 134 -1.75 -2.16 -6.36
CA PRO A 134 -1.75 -2.28 -7.81
C PRO A 134 -0.43 -1.84 -8.45
N GLU A 135 -0.15 -2.41 -9.62
CA GLU A 135 1.00 -2.04 -10.45
C GLU A 135 1.04 -0.53 -10.77
N GLY A 136 2.24 0.00 -10.95
CA GLY A 136 2.44 1.44 -11.16
C GLY A 136 1.66 2.03 -12.33
N LYS A 137 1.48 1.25 -13.41
CA LYS A 137 0.67 1.67 -14.57
C LYS A 137 -0.80 1.93 -14.21
N ASN A 138 -1.34 1.19 -13.25
CA ASN A 138 -2.72 1.36 -12.77
C ASN A 138 -2.82 2.62 -11.91
N ILE A 139 -1.78 2.93 -11.14
CA ILE A 139 -1.72 4.15 -10.33
C ILE A 139 -1.57 5.40 -11.21
N ASP A 140 -0.70 5.38 -12.21
CA ASP A 140 -0.62 6.43 -13.22
C ASP A 140 -1.95 6.58 -13.97
N GLY A 141 -2.66 5.47 -14.25
CA GLY A 141 -4.01 5.48 -14.81
C GLY A 141 -5.03 6.18 -13.91
N PHE A 142 -5.01 5.89 -12.61
CA PHE A 142 -5.87 6.54 -11.60
C PHE A 142 -5.58 8.05 -11.49
N LEU A 143 -4.30 8.43 -11.39
CA LEU A 143 -3.89 9.83 -11.36
C LEU A 143 -4.31 10.55 -12.65
N LYS A 144 -4.17 9.91 -13.80
CA LYS A 144 -4.62 10.44 -15.10
C LYS A 144 -6.14 10.55 -15.19
N PHE A 145 -6.91 9.64 -14.61
CA PHE A 145 -8.37 9.72 -14.64
C PHE A 145 -8.86 10.99 -13.92
N PHE A 146 -8.33 11.26 -12.73
CA PHE A 146 -8.70 12.42 -11.91
C PHE A 146 -7.88 13.70 -12.19
N GLY A 147 -6.83 13.62 -13.01
CA GLY A 147 -5.98 14.77 -13.33
C GLY A 147 -5.04 15.17 -12.19
N ILE A 148 -4.64 14.22 -11.35
CA ILE A 148 -3.90 14.50 -10.11
C ILE A 148 -2.41 14.54 -10.42
N ASN A 149 -1.72 15.59 -9.95
CA ASN A 149 -0.28 15.65 -9.96
C ASN A 149 0.27 15.39 -8.56
N PRO A 150 0.77 14.18 -8.27
CA PRO A 150 1.22 13.83 -6.92
C PRO A 150 2.45 14.64 -6.45
N ALA A 151 3.19 15.29 -7.37
CA ALA A 151 4.34 16.13 -7.03
C ALA A 151 3.93 17.57 -6.63
N ASN A 152 2.74 18.02 -7.02
CA ASN A 152 2.32 19.41 -6.88
C ASN A 152 1.05 19.57 -6.02
N ASP A 153 0.10 18.66 -6.15
CA ASP A 153 -1.21 18.74 -5.52
C ASP A 153 -1.18 18.23 -4.08
N LEU A 154 -2.11 18.73 -3.25
CA LEU A 154 -2.42 18.12 -1.95
C LEU A 154 -3.63 17.20 -2.12
N ILE A 155 -3.47 15.93 -1.78
CA ILE A 155 -4.52 14.92 -1.89
C ILE A 155 -5.07 14.63 -0.49
N VAL A 156 -6.36 14.91 -0.30
CA VAL A 156 -7.12 14.58 0.89
C VAL A 156 -8.01 13.38 0.60
N LEU A 157 -7.86 12.33 1.40
CA LEU A 157 -8.65 11.12 1.35
C LEU A 157 -9.72 11.22 2.44
N ALA A 158 -10.99 11.06 2.07
CA ALA A 158 -12.09 11.23 3.01
C ALA A 158 -13.13 10.12 2.81
N GLN A 159 -13.42 9.36 3.87
CA GLN A 159 -14.53 8.42 3.84
C GLN A 159 -15.85 9.19 3.71
N ASP A 160 -16.75 8.73 2.85
CA ASP A 160 -18.01 9.44 2.60
C ASP A 160 -18.99 9.29 3.77
N ILE A 161 -19.30 8.04 4.12
CA ILE A 161 -20.13 7.66 5.28
C ILE A 161 -19.25 6.96 6.31
N ALA A 162 -19.48 7.25 7.59
CA ALA A 162 -18.83 6.58 8.71
C ALA A 162 -19.18 5.09 8.68
N SER A 163 -18.26 4.28 8.17
CA SER A 163 -18.35 2.82 8.18
C SER A 163 -16.96 2.21 8.18
N ASP A 164 -16.87 0.98 8.70
CA ASP A 164 -15.62 0.21 8.67
C ASP A 164 -15.10 0.07 7.24
N GLY A 165 -15.97 -0.27 6.28
CA GLY A 165 -15.59 -0.45 4.88
C GLY A 165 -15.04 0.82 4.23
N ASN A 166 -15.69 1.98 4.42
CA ASN A 166 -15.23 3.21 3.81
C ASN A 166 -13.93 3.72 4.44
N LEU A 167 -13.78 3.62 5.77
CA LEU A 167 -12.52 4.00 6.42
C LEU A 167 -11.37 3.10 5.97
N MET A 168 -11.60 1.79 5.88
CA MET A 168 -10.59 0.86 5.38
C MET A 168 -10.16 1.19 3.95
N LEU A 169 -11.11 1.46 3.04
CA LEU A 169 -10.79 1.85 1.66
C LEU A 169 -10.05 3.19 1.60
N THR A 170 -10.42 4.14 2.47
CA THR A 170 -9.75 5.45 2.57
C THR A 170 -8.29 5.28 2.96
N LEU A 171 -7.99 4.41 3.92
CA LEU A 171 -6.62 4.17 4.37
C LEU A 171 -5.86 3.21 3.46
N ARG A 172 -6.57 2.34 2.73
CA ARG A 172 -5.99 1.58 1.63
C ARG A 172 -5.53 2.50 0.52
N ALA A 173 -6.31 3.50 0.15
CA ALA A 173 -5.92 4.54 -0.80
C ALA A 173 -4.69 5.33 -0.31
N TRP A 174 -4.62 5.65 0.99
CA TRP A 174 -3.46 6.30 1.59
C TRP A 174 -2.21 5.42 1.44
N TYR A 175 -2.30 4.16 1.85
CA TYR A 175 -1.20 3.20 1.75
C TYR A 175 -0.74 3.03 0.30
N THR A 176 -1.66 2.88 -0.66
CA THR A 176 -1.34 2.74 -2.08
C THR A 176 -0.56 3.95 -2.61
N LEU A 177 -1.04 5.17 -2.37
CA LEU A 177 -0.34 6.38 -2.84
C LEU A 177 1.02 6.53 -2.16
N TYR A 178 1.09 6.25 -0.86
CA TYR A 178 2.32 6.37 -0.10
C TYR A 178 3.38 5.34 -0.52
N TYR A 179 2.98 4.09 -0.79
CA TYR A 179 3.85 3.03 -1.31
C TYR A 179 4.52 3.44 -2.63
N TRP A 180 3.77 4.13 -3.50
CA TRP A 180 4.25 4.62 -4.79
C TRP A 180 5.03 5.94 -4.73
N GLY A 181 5.44 6.37 -3.54
CA GLY A 181 6.39 7.47 -3.39
C GLY A 181 5.76 8.85 -3.23
N VAL A 182 4.44 8.98 -3.10
CA VAL A 182 3.83 10.28 -2.79
C VAL A 182 4.34 10.75 -1.42
N ASP A 183 4.90 11.95 -1.36
CA ASP A 183 5.44 12.48 -0.11
C ASP A 183 4.33 12.67 0.94
N LYS A 184 4.65 12.41 2.20
CA LYS A 184 3.70 12.56 3.32
C LYS A 184 3.08 13.95 3.38
N THR A 185 3.80 15.01 2.99
CA THR A 185 3.28 16.39 3.00
C THR A 185 2.21 16.62 1.93
N HIS A 186 2.10 15.75 0.94
CA HIS A 186 1.09 15.79 -0.13
C HIS A 186 -0.13 14.88 0.13
N LEU A 187 -0.16 14.19 1.28
CA LEU A 187 -1.24 13.26 1.63
C LEU A 187 -1.85 13.62 2.97
N ALA A 188 -3.18 13.73 2.99
CA ALA A 188 -3.95 13.89 4.21
C ALA A 188 -5.17 12.96 4.22
N VAL A 189 -5.64 12.62 5.41
CA VAL A 189 -6.83 11.82 5.67
C VAL A 189 -7.74 12.61 6.59
N LEU A 190 -8.99 12.82 6.20
CA LEU A 190 -9.99 13.48 7.06
C LEU A 190 -10.34 12.56 8.24
N ASN A 191 -10.24 13.07 9.47
CA ASN A 191 -10.70 12.36 10.65
C ASN A 191 -12.23 12.42 10.74
N GLY A 192 -12.87 11.26 10.54
CA GLY A 192 -14.33 11.12 10.47
C GLY A 192 -14.86 11.15 9.04
N SER A 193 -16.19 11.10 8.89
CA SER A 193 -16.83 10.99 7.58
C SER A 193 -17.37 12.30 7.05
N VAL A 194 -17.33 12.47 5.73
CA VAL A 194 -17.82 13.68 5.07
C VAL A 194 -19.28 13.97 5.42
N SER A 195 -20.15 12.97 5.30
CA SER A 195 -21.58 13.11 5.59
C SER A 195 -21.83 13.56 7.03
N SER A 196 -21.12 12.99 8.01
CA SER A 196 -21.21 13.41 9.41
C SER A 196 -20.72 14.85 9.62
N LYS A 197 -19.58 15.23 9.02
CA LYS A 197 -18.99 16.57 9.18
C LYS A 197 -19.78 17.66 8.47
N ILE A 198 -20.46 17.35 7.38
CA ILE A 198 -21.43 18.27 6.76
C ILE A 198 -22.67 18.41 7.63
N ALA A 199 -23.21 17.29 8.15
CA ALA A 199 -24.39 17.32 9.02
C ALA A 199 -24.18 18.08 10.33
N SER A 200 -22.96 18.05 10.88
CA SER A 200 -22.59 18.83 12.07
C SER A 200 -22.29 20.30 11.77
N GLY A 201 -22.14 20.68 10.50
CA GLY A 201 -21.75 22.03 10.07
C GLY A 201 -20.25 22.32 10.11
N ASP A 202 -19.40 21.31 10.35
CA ASP A 202 -17.94 21.44 10.36
C ASP A 202 -17.34 21.56 8.94
N LEU A 203 -18.03 21.03 7.92
CA LEU A 203 -17.68 21.15 6.51
C LEU A 203 -18.85 21.74 5.71
N THR A 204 -18.52 22.59 4.74
CA THR A 204 -19.54 23.13 3.83
C THR A 204 -19.90 22.11 2.75
N GLY A 205 -21.17 21.71 2.75
CA GLY A 205 -21.75 20.83 1.73
C GLY A 205 -22.03 21.53 0.39
N GLY A 206 -22.00 20.76 -0.71
CA GLY A 206 -22.35 21.17 -2.06
C GLY A 206 -23.31 20.21 -2.75
N PHE A 207 -23.84 20.63 -3.89
CA PHE A 207 -24.80 19.84 -4.69
C PHE A 207 -24.16 19.05 -5.85
N SER A 208 -22.85 19.20 -6.05
CA SER A 208 -22.12 18.54 -7.14
C SER A 208 -20.68 18.23 -6.75
N PHE A 209 -20.09 17.28 -7.48
CA PHE A 209 -18.67 16.97 -7.47
C PHE A 209 -18.01 17.46 -8.77
N SER A 210 -16.68 17.47 -8.78
CA SER A 210 -15.87 17.81 -9.95
C SER A 210 -15.92 16.68 -10.97
N VAL A 211 -16.05 17.03 -12.25
CA VAL A 211 -15.95 16.06 -13.34
C VAL A 211 -14.46 15.68 -13.52
N PRO A 212 -14.11 14.38 -13.53
CA PRO A 212 -12.75 13.93 -13.79
C PRO A 212 -12.21 14.48 -15.12
N SER A 213 -10.92 14.79 -15.16
CA SER A 213 -10.23 15.30 -16.33
C SER A 213 -8.78 14.91 -16.24
N SER A 214 -8.17 14.49 -17.36
CA SER A 214 -6.74 14.14 -17.39
C SER A 214 -5.79 15.33 -17.42
N SER A 215 -6.33 16.55 -17.48
CA SER A 215 -5.52 17.77 -17.53
C SER A 215 -4.73 17.96 -16.24
N GLY A 216 -3.41 18.12 -16.40
CA GLY A 216 -2.48 18.37 -15.31
C GLY A 216 -2.04 17.13 -14.53
N ALA A 217 -2.44 15.92 -14.94
CA ALA A 217 -1.98 14.69 -14.28
C ALA A 217 -0.46 14.55 -14.30
N GLY A 218 0.11 14.13 -13.17
CA GLY A 218 1.52 13.71 -13.06
C GLY A 218 1.64 12.19 -13.07
N LYS A 219 2.87 11.70 -12.90
CA LYS A 219 3.19 10.27 -12.79
C LYS A 219 3.95 9.99 -11.51
N ILE A 220 3.83 8.76 -11.01
CA ILE A 220 4.59 8.31 -9.84
C ILE A 220 6.09 8.19 -10.12
N GLY A 221 6.48 7.90 -11.37
CA GLY A 221 7.88 7.83 -11.79
C GLY A 221 8.62 9.17 -11.67
N ASP A 222 7.90 10.28 -11.79
CA ASP A 222 8.47 11.64 -11.69
C ASP A 222 8.77 12.04 -10.23
N LEU A 223 8.33 11.23 -9.26
CA LEU A 223 8.58 11.48 -7.84
C LEU A 223 10.01 11.11 -7.44
N HIS A 224 10.63 10.13 -8.13
CA HIS A 224 11.96 9.59 -7.81
C HIS A 224 12.10 9.07 -6.37
N ARG A 225 11.06 8.40 -5.84
CA ARG A 225 11.03 7.89 -4.46
C ARG A 225 10.62 6.43 -4.44
N ASP A 226 11.43 5.61 -3.79
CA ASP A 226 11.13 4.20 -3.51
C ASP A 226 10.76 4.05 -2.04
N HIS A 227 9.45 3.90 -1.79
CA HIS A 227 8.90 3.61 -0.48
C HIS A 227 8.54 2.11 -0.32
N THR A 228 8.92 1.24 -1.26
CA THR A 228 8.46 -0.16 -1.29
C THR A 228 8.82 -0.97 -0.05
N ILE A 229 9.79 -0.52 0.75
CA ILE A 229 10.16 -1.10 2.04
C ILE A 229 8.98 -1.15 3.03
N ILE A 230 7.97 -0.28 2.88
CA ILE A 230 6.79 -0.30 3.75
C ILE A 230 5.91 -1.52 3.48
N GLN A 231 6.12 -2.27 2.40
CA GLN A 231 5.51 -3.57 2.21
C GLN A 231 6.43 -4.65 2.82
N ALA A 232 5.87 -5.48 3.70
CA ALA A 232 6.51 -6.71 4.14
C ALA A 232 6.09 -7.85 3.21
N THR A 233 7.06 -8.60 2.70
CA THR A 233 6.82 -9.82 1.92
C THR A 233 6.63 -11.02 2.85
N LEU A 234 6.13 -12.14 2.31
CA LEU A 234 6.06 -13.40 3.04
C LEU A 234 7.42 -13.79 3.65
N ALA A 235 8.51 -13.71 2.87
CA ALA A 235 9.86 -13.99 3.35
C ALA A 235 10.29 -13.07 4.51
N ASP A 236 9.92 -11.79 4.48
CA ASP A 236 10.20 -10.86 5.59
C ASP A 236 9.48 -11.28 6.87
N VAL A 237 8.24 -11.77 6.74
CA VAL A 237 7.46 -12.27 7.88
C VAL A 237 8.06 -13.55 8.44
N PHE A 238 8.54 -14.47 7.58
CA PHE A 238 9.31 -15.65 8.02
C PHE A 238 10.57 -15.26 8.80
N ASN A 239 11.30 -14.24 8.36
CA ASN A 239 12.46 -13.74 9.08
C ASN A 239 12.04 -13.15 10.42
N ALA A 240 11.00 -12.31 10.44
CA ALA A 240 10.46 -11.67 11.63
C ALA A 240 10.06 -12.66 12.73
N VAL A 241 9.27 -13.68 12.38
CA VAL A 241 8.77 -14.66 13.35
C VAL A 241 9.88 -15.56 13.91
N GLN A 242 10.95 -15.79 13.15
CA GLN A 242 12.08 -16.64 13.56
C GLN A 242 13.29 -15.85 14.09
N GLY A 243 13.23 -14.51 14.11
CA GLY A 243 14.36 -13.68 14.57
C GLY A 243 15.59 -13.75 13.66
N ILE A 244 15.42 -13.93 12.35
CA ILE A 244 16.52 -14.13 11.40
C ILE A 244 17.19 -12.79 11.04
N THR A 245 18.43 -12.61 11.49
CA THR A 245 19.26 -11.43 11.16
C THR A 245 20.08 -11.62 9.90
N GLU A 246 20.28 -12.86 9.44
CA GLU A 246 21.00 -13.22 8.21
C GLU A 246 20.08 -14.04 7.29
N PRO A 247 19.26 -13.38 6.44
CA PRO A 247 18.23 -14.06 5.67
C PRO A 247 18.77 -15.03 4.62
N THR A 248 18.08 -16.16 4.46
CA THR A 248 18.38 -17.15 3.41
C THR A 248 17.48 -17.02 2.18
N PHE A 249 16.33 -16.35 2.30
CA PHE A 249 15.46 -16.06 1.16
C PHE A 249 16.00 -14.88 0.36
N GLU A 250 16.05 -15.03 -0.97
CA GLU A 250 16.58 -14.01 -1.89
C GLU A 250 15.80 -12.69 -1.77
N ASN A 251 16.54 -11.60 -1.62
CA ASN A 251 16.04 -10.21 -1.51
C ASN A 251 15.09 -9.95 -0.32
N SER A 252 15.09 -10.80 0.71
CA SER A 252 14.33 -10.57 1.93
C SER A 252 15.06 -9.67 2.92
N THR A 253 14.31 -9.06 3.82
CA THR A 253 14.76 -8.11 4.83
C THR A 253 15.08 -8.86 6.12
N ALA A 254 16.25 -8.58 6.69
CA ALA A 254 16.62 -9.07 8.02
C ALA A 254 15.70 -8.51 9.11
N VAL A 255 15.62 -9.20 10.24
CA VAL A 255 14.99 -8.65 11.43
C VAL A 255 15.77 -7.43 11.92
N PRO A 256 15.10 -6.27 12.15
CA PRO A 256 15.74 -5.09 12.72
C PRO A 256 16.34 -5.38 14.10
N GLU A 257 17.39 -4.65 14.48
CA GLU A 257 18.07 -4.82 15.79
C GLU A 257 17.10 -4.69 16.97
N GLY A 258 16.14 -3.76 16.89
CA GLY A 258 15.09 -3.57 17.90
C GLY A 258 14.02 -4.66 17.93
N GLY A 259 14.06 -5.62 17.00
CA GLY A 259 13.06 -6.67 16.83
C GLY A 259 11.78 -6.22 16.12
N VAL A 260 10.81 -7.13 16.04
CA VAL A 260 9.53 -6.89 15.36
C VAL A 260 8.36 -7.08 16.32
N PHE A 261 7.37 -6.20 16.21
CA PHE A 261 6.05 -6.36 16.79
C PHE A 261 5.04 -6.77 15.71
N LEU A 262 4.62 -8.04 15.72
CA LEU A 262 3.62 -8.56 14.79
C LEU A 262 2.21 -8.19 15.29
N LEU A 263 1.52 -7.32 14.55
CA LEU A 263 0.22 -6.77 14.91
C LEU A 263 -0.90 -7.40 14.04
N ASP A 264 -1.72 -8.25 14.65
CA ASP A 264 -2.88 -8.86 14.00
C ASP A 264 -4.14 -8.03 14.26
N ALA A 265 -4.66 -7.40 13.21
CA ALA A 265 -5.83 -6.53 13.26
C ALA A 265 -7.18 -7.27 13.05
N ARG A 266 -7.17 -8.61 12.98
CA ARG A 266 -8.40 -9.43 12.84
C ARG A 266 -9.19 -9.49 14.15
N THR A 267 -10.37 -10.10 14.11
CA THR A 267 -11.15 -10.37 15.32
C THR A 267 -10.48 -11.48 16.17
N PRO A 268 -10.78 -11.56 17.48
CA PRO A 268 -10.25 -12.62 18.33
C PRO A 268 -10.56 -14.03 17.83
N ALA A 269 -11.77 -14.27 17.32
CA ALA A 269 -12.16 -15.58 16.78
C ALA A 269 -11.30 -16.02 15.58
N GLU A 270 -10.93 -15.09 14.70
CA GLU A 270 -10.03 -15.38 13.58
C GLU A 270 -8.59 -15.63 14.05
N TYR A 271 -8.15 -14.88 15.05
CA TYR A 271 -6.81 -14.99 15.63
C TYR A 271 -6.62 -16.31 16.41
N ASP A 272 -7.61 -16.71 17.22
CA ASP A 272 -7.56 -17.92 18.05
C ASP A 272 -7.87 -19.20 17.27
N GLY A 273 -8.19 -19.10 15.98
CA GLY A 273 -8.47 -20.24 15.13
C GLY A 273 -9.89 -20.80 15.24
N THR A 274 -10.79 -20.15 15.98
CA THR A 274 -12.19 -20.61 16.16
C THR A 274 -13.12 -20.13 15.04
N GLY A 275 -12.74 -19.09 14.31
CA GLY A 275 -13.45 -18.61 13.11
C GLY A 275 -13.13 -19.43 11.86
N THR A 276 -13.67 -18.98 10.72
CA THR A 276 -13.27 -19.42 9.38
C THR A 276 -13.05 -18.19 8.50
N THR A 277 -12.19 -18.32 7.51
CA THR A 277 -11.72 -17.18 6.75
C THR A 277 -11.78 -17.43 5.25
N SER A 278 -12.37 -16.48 4.52
CA SER A 278 -12.40 -16.54 3.06
C SER A 278 -10.98 -16.63 2.52
N GLY A 279 -10.78 -17.57 1.60
CA GLY A 279 -9.55 -17.72 0.85
C GLY A 279 -9.48 -16.71 -0.29
N PRO A 280 -8.35 -16.67 -1.02
CA PRO A 280 -8.17 -15.78 -2.15
C PRO A 280 -9.23 -15.97 -3.24
N SER A 281 -9.82 -14.87 -3.71
CA SER A 281 -10.90 -14.87 -4.72
C SER A 281 -10.47 -15.34 -6.10
N ASN A 282 -9.17 -15.31 -6.41
CA ASN A 282 -8.60 -15.80 -7.67
C ASN A 282 -8.39 -17.32 -7.70
N TYR A 283 -8.57 -18.00 -6.58
CA TYR A 283 -8.49 -19.45 -6.49
C TYR A 283 -9.85 -20.09 -6.54
N THR A 284 -9.89 -21.27 -7.14
CA THR A 284 -11.10 -22.08 -7.19
C THR A 284 -11.11 -23.08 -6.05
N CYS A 285 -12.32 -23.43 -5.66
CA CYS A 285 -12.65 -24.54 -4.81
C CYS A 285 -13.66 -25.38 -5.62
N ASN A 286 -13.61 -26.70 -5.49
CA ASN A 286 -14.09 -27.63 -6.52
C ASN A 286 -15.49 -27.30 -7.07
N ASN A 287 -16.52 -27.48 -6.25
CA ASN A 287 -17.93 -27.38 -6.65
C ASN A 287 -18.72 -26.42 -5.75
N THR A 288 -18.05 -25.44 -5.13
CA THR A 288 -18.70 -24.53 -4.18
C THR A 288 -18.39 -23.08 -4.52
N PRO A 289 -19.33 -22.14 -4.26
CA PRO A 289 -19.12 -20.73 -4.57
C PRO A 289 -18.21 -20.00 -3.54
N ASN A 290 -17.90 -20.63 -2.41
CA ASN A 290 -17.16 -20.00 -1.31
C ASN A 290 -15.88 -20.78 -1.02
N CYS A 291 -14.73 -20.16 -1.30
CA CYS A 291 -13.42 -20.74 -1.01
C CYS A 291 -12.86 -20.18 0.30
N TYR A 292 -12.17 -21.02 1.07
CA TYR A 292 -11.62 -20.72 2.38
C TYR A 292 -10.12 -21.00 2.42
N THR A 293 -9.40 -20.33 3.33
CA THR A 293 -8.01 -20.72 3.62
C THR A 293 -7.98 -22.15 4.17
N SER A 294 -6.84 -22.81 4.08
CA SER A 294 -6.68 -24.19 4.55
C SER A 294 -6.86 -24.32 6.06
N TYR A 295 -6.36 -23.34 6.82
CA TYR A 295 -6.42 -23.35 8.27
C TYR A 295 -6.50 -21.94 8.87
N GLU A 296 -6.80 -21.92 10.17
CA GLU A 296 -6.86 -20.72 11.00
C GLU A 296 -5.86 -20.76 12.15
N GLY A 297 -5.69 -19.62 12.82
CA GLY A 297 -4.70 -19.39 13.86
C GLY A 297 -4.10 -18.01 13.68
N HIS A 298 -2.86 -17.82 14.13
CA HIS A 298 -2.12 -16.58 13.96
C HIS A 298 -0.62 -16.84 13.82
N ILE A 299 0.11 -15.86 13.28
CA ILE A 299 1.56 -15.92 13.16
C ILE A 299 2.15 -15.96 14.58
N ASN A 300 3.08 -16.88 14.84
CA ASN A 300 3.63 -17.08 16.17
C ASN A 300 4.22 -15.77 16.72
N GLY A 301 3.94 -15.46 17.99
CA GLY A 301 4.33 -14.20 18.63
C GLY A 301 3.47 -12.97 18.29
N ALA A 302 2.55 -13.04 17.31
CA ALA A 302 1.67 -11.92 16.99
C ALA A 302 0.73 -11.56 18.14
N LYS A 303 0.42 -10.27 18.27
CA LYS A 303 -0.53 -9.72 19.25
C LYS A 303 -1.82 -9.32 18.54
N ASN A 304 -2.95 -9.81 19.05
CA ASN A 304 -4.26 -9.42 18.51
C ASN A 304 -4.71 -8.10 19.10
N ILE A 305 -4.83 -7.08 18.25
CA ILE A 305 -5.49 -5.82 18.59
C ILE A 305 -6.44 -5.51 17.44
N PRO A 306 -7.74 -5.85 17.55
CA PRO A 306 -8.71 -5.63 16.49
C PRO A 306 -8.71 -4.18 16.03
N PHE A 307 -8.78 -3.95 14.72
CA PHE A 307 -8.71 -2.60 14.13
C PHE A 307 -9.73 -1.62 14.73
N THR A 308 -10.88 -2.12 15.20
CA THR A 308 -11.92 -1.34 15.87
C THR A 308 -11.46 -0.69 17.16
N SER A 309 -10.36 -1.16 17.76
CA SER A 309 -9.77 -0.59 18.97
C SER A 309 -9.03 0.72 18.72
N PHE A 310 -8.80 1.10 17.46
CA PHE A 310 -8.05 2.29 17.07
C PHE A 310 -8.95 3.49 16.75
N VAL A 311 -10.27 3.27 16.66
CA VAL A 311 -11.26 4.25 16.23
C VAL A 311 -12.48 4.24 17.14
N ASP A 312 -13.18 5.35 17.20
CA ASP A 312 -14.45 5.46 17.93
C ASP A 312 -15.65 4.97 17.08
N SER A 313 -16.86 5.12 17.63
CA SER A 313 -18.10 4.77 16.93
C SER A 313 -18.36 5.61 15.68
N ASN A 314 -17.78 6.80 15.58
CA ASN A 314 -17.90 7.72 14.45
C ASN A 314 -16.84 7.44 13.36
N LYS A 315 -16.01 6.41 13.56
CA LYS A 315 -14.87 6.07 12.68
C LYS A 315 -13.83 7.19 12.65
N GLU A 316 -13.68 7.88 13.77
CA GLU A 316 -12.59 8.81 14.05
C GLU A 316 -11.49 8.10 14.82
N PHE A 317 -10.23 8.40 14.52
CA PHE A 317 -9.11 7.86 15.28
C PHE A 317 -9.15 8.36 16.73
N LEU A 318 -8.82 7.45 17.66
CA LEU A 318 -8.60 7.82 19.05
C LEU A 318 -7.43 8.80 19.19
N SER A 319 -7.34 9.43 20.36
CA SER A 319 -6.24 10.35 20.65
C SER A 319 -4.88 9.65 20.55
N LYS A 320 -3.85 10.40 20.16
CA LYS A 320 -2.49 9.87 19.98
C LYS A 320 -1.97 9.18 21.25
N SER A 321 -2.24 9.76 22.43
CA SER A 321 -1.85 9.16 23.71
C SER A 321 -2.60 7.87 24.02
N THR A 322 -3.90 7.79 23.70
CA THR A 322 -4.69 6.56 23.83
C THR A 322 -4.15 5.44 22.92
N LEU A 323 -3.80 5.77 21.68
CA LEU A 323 -3.24 4.81 20.73
C LEU A 323 -1.85 4.30 21.16
N ALA A 324 -0.99 5.18 21.67
CA ALA A 324 0.31 4.80 22.22
C ALA A 324 0.15 3.87 23.43
N ALA A 325 -0.76 4.21 24.35
CA ALA A 325 -1.07 3.38 25.51
C ALA A 325 -1.58 2.00 25.10
N LEU A 326 -2.51 1.93 24.13
CA LEU A 326 -3.07 0.69 23.60
C LEU A 326 -1.97 -0.26 23.09
N LEU A 327 -0.97 0.23 22.35
CA LEU A 327 0.12 -0.61 21.87
C LEU A 327 1.04 -1.06 23.00
N SER A 328 1.47 -0.12 23.87
CA SER A 328 2.36 -0.43 24.98
C SER A 328 1.77 -1.46 25.95
N SER A 329 0.48 -1.37 26.26
CA SER A 329 -0.22 -2.34 27.13
C SER A 329 -0.34 -3.73 26.51
N ASN A 330 -0.19 -3.83 25.19
CA ASN A 330 -0.19 -5.09 24.44
C ASN A 330 1.21 -5.59 24.09
N GLY A 331 2.26 -5.00 24.69
CA GLY A 331 3.63 -5.48 24.62
C GLY A 331 4.48 -4.89 23.50
N PHE A 332 4.00 -3.83 22.83
CA PHE A 332 4.86 -3.05 21.94
C PHE A 332 5.91 -2.29 22.76
N THR A 333 7.16 -2.37 22.34
CA THR A 333 8.28 -1.63 22.91
C THR A 333 8.85 -0.68 21.86
N GLU A 334 9.09 0.57 22.24
CA GLU A 334 9.70 1.56 21.35
C GLU A 334 11.07 1.07 20.85
N GLY A 335 11.35 1.30 19.57
CA GLY A 335 12.51 0.74 18.85
C GLY A 335 12.19 -0.53 18.06
N GLN A 336 11.08 -1.22 18.35
CA GLN A 336 10.59 -2.30 17.48
C GLN A 336 10.02 -1.76 16.17
N THR A 337 10.19 -2.50 15.08
CA THR A 337 9.43 -2.29 13.84
C THR A 337 8.12 -3.05 13.92
N ILE A 338 7.01 -2.41 13.57
CA ILE A 338 5.69 -3.05 13.53
C ILE A 338 5.50 -3.70 12.16
N ILE A 339 5.10 -4.96 12.12
CA ILE A 339 4.53 -5.58 10.92
C ILE A 339 3.04 -5.80 11.19
N THR A 340 2.20 -5.04 10.49
CA THR A 340 0.74 -5.11 10.64
C THR A 340 0.12 -5.97 9.55
N TYR A 341 -0.88 -6.78 9.93
CA TYR A 341 -1.62 -7.63 8.99
C TYR A 341 -3.06 -7.83 9.44
N CYS A 342 -3.92 -8.28 8.51
CA CYS A 342 -5.26 -8.71 8.84
C CYS A 342 -5.67 -9.94 8.01
N ARG A 343 -6.85 -9.93 7.38
CA ARG A 343 -7.21 -10.93 6.36
C ARG A 343 -6.46 -10.67 5.04
N THR A 344 -6.68 -9.51 4.44
CA THR A 344 -6.28 -9.12 3.07
C THR A 344 -5.67 -7.71 3.03
N ASN A 345 -5.03 -7.29 4.13
CA ASN A 345 -4.49 -5.95 4.37
C ASN A 345 -5.44 -4.74 4.15
N VAL A 346 -6.75 -4.94 4.24
CA VAL A 346 -7.75 -3.85 4.19
C VAL A 346 -8.03 -3.29 5.59
N ARG A 347 -8.23 -4.17 6.59
CA ARG A 347 -8.42 -3.76 8.00
C ARG A 347 -7.16 -3.19 8.64
N SER A 348 -6.00 -3.79 8.33
CA SER A 348 -4.70 -3.34 8.85
C SER A 348 -4.22 -2.02 8.23
N ALA A 349 -4.91 -1.50 7.21
CA ALA A 349 -4.73 -0.11 6.78
C ALA A 349 -5.04 0.87 7.93
N ILE A 350 -6.01 0.56 8.81
CA ILE A 350 -6.34 1.36 9.99
C ILE A 350 -5.22 1.34 11.03
N THR A 351 -4.82 0.14 11.45
CA THR A 351 -3.75 -0.02 12.46
C THR A 351 -2.40 0.45 11.93
N GLY A 352 -2.13 0.23 10.65
CA GLY A 352 -0.95 0.70 9.96
C GLY A 352 -0.89 2.22 9.86
N PHE A 353 -1.97 2.90 9.48
CA PHE A 353 -2.01 4.36 9.48
C PHE A 353 -1.82 4.94 10.90
N ALA A 354 -2.47 4.35 11.91
CA ALA A 354 -2.30 4.79 13.29
C ALA A 354 -0.85 4.65 13.79
N THR A 355 -0.23 3.50 13.56
CA THR A 355 1.16 3.26 13.98
C THR A 355 2.15 4.10 13.18
N PHE A 356 1.96 4.18 11.86
CA PHE A 356 2.88 4.82 10.94
C PHE A 356 2.78 6.34 10.91
N ALA A 357 1.56 6.88 10.79
CA ALA A 357 1.32 8.27 10.45
C ALA A 357 0.87 9.13 11.64
N ILE A 358 0.28 8.50 12.67
CA ILE A 358 -0.14 9.17 13.90
C ILE A 358 0.94 9.06 14.97
N LEU A 359 1.39 7.83 15.26
CA LEU A 359 2.36 7.56 16.32
C LEU A 359 3.81 7.75 15.88
N GLY A 360 4.10 7.58 14.59
CA GLY A 360 5.45 7.72 14.05
C GLY A 360 6.37 6.53 14.33
N TYR A 361 5.81 5.34 14.52
CA TYR A 361 6.58 4.12 14.69
C TYR A 361 6.92 3.50 13.34
N PRO A 362 8.13 2.92 13.16
CA PRO A 362 8.48 2.20 11.94
C PRO A 362 7.48 1.06 11.72
N THR A 363 6.70 1.14 10.64
CA THR A 363 5.66 0.16 10.33
C THR A 363 5.78 -0.33 8.89
N ARG A 364 5.63 -1.64 8.72
CA ARG A 364 5.50 -2.32 7.43
C ARG A 364 4.16 -3.06 7.37
N PHE A 365 3.57 -3.13 6.19
CA PHE A 365 2.30 -3.75 5.91
C PHE A 365 2.55 -5.11 5.27
N TYR A 366 2.13 -6.18 5.94
CA TYR A 366 2.14 -7.49 5.30
C TYR A 366 0.90 -7.59 4.39
N ASP A 367 1.10 -7.19 3.13
CA ASP A 367 0.01 -6.94 2.18
C ASP A 367 -0.78 -8.21 1.85
N GLY A 368 -0.10 -9.35 1.74
CA GLY A 368 -0.74 -10.64 1.55
C GLY A 368 -1.52 -11.14 2.77
N SER A 369 -1.14 -10.70 3.97
CA SER A 369 -1.89 -10.92 5.21
C SER A 369 -2.25 -12.41 5.44
N TRP A 370 -3.30 -12.68 6.23
CA TRP A 370 -3.68 -14.05 6.57
C TRP A 370 -4.12 -14.90 5.38
N VAL A 371 -4.67 -14.33 4.30
CA VAL A 371 -5.05 -15.15 3.14
C VAL A 371 -3.85 -15.78 2.45
N GLU A 372 -2.74 -15.04 2.37
CA GLU A 372 -1.48 -15.59 1.87
C GLU A 372 -0.90 -16.61 2.86
N TRP A 373 -0.87 -16.27 4.15
CA TRP A 373 -0.32 -17.15 5.18
C TRP A 373 -1.12 -18.45 5.34
N GLY A 374 -2.43 -18.36 5.56
CA GLY A 374 -3.32 -19.48 5.91
C GLY A 374 -3.65 -20.44 4.76
N THR A 375 -3.23 -20.13 3.52
CA THR A 375 -3.40 -21.04 2.36
C THR A 375 -2.18 -21.95 2.14
N LEU A 376 -1.03 -21.62 2.75
CA LEU A 376 0.24 -22.31 2.54
C LEU A 376 0.41 -23.51 3.49
N ALA A 377 -0.42 -24.54 3.30
CA ALA A 377 -0.42 -25.75 4.13
C ALA A 377 -0.13 -27.03 3.35
N TYR A 378 0.21 -28.10 4.08
CA TYR A 378 0.33 -29.44 3.55
C TYR A 378 -0.72 -30.36 4.17
N ASP A 379 -1.38 -31.14 3.33
CA ASP A 379 -2.31 -32.18 3.76
C ASP A 379 -1.73 -33.55 3.39
N GLY A 380 -1.47 -34.36 4.43
CA GLY A 380 -0.89 -35.70 4.30
C GLY A 380 -1.80 -36.69 3.58
N ASP A 381 -3.12 -36.49 3.69
CA ASP A 381 -4.14 -37.34 3.07
C ASP A 381 -4.40 -36.93 1.60
N GLN A 382 -3.75 -35.86 1.13
CA GLN A 382 -3.86 -35.28 -0.21
C GLN A 382 -5.30 -34.94 -0.62
N ALA A 383 -6.18 -34.68 0.34
CA ALA A 383 -7.55 -34.23 0.07
C ALA A 383 -7.58 -32.77 -0.41
N TRP A 384 -6.68 -31.93 0.11
CA TRP A 384 -6.47 -30.53 -0.31
C TRP A 384 -5.01 -30.11 -0.12
N SER A 385 -4.04 -30.88 -0.62
CA SER A 385 -2.63 -30.49 -0.44
C SER A 385 -2.30 -29.25 -1.29
N ASN A 386 -1.95 -28.14 -0.63
CA ASN A 386 -1.63 -26.87 -1.29
C ASN A 386 -0.13 -26.68 -1.53
N LEU A 387 0.71 -27.38 -0.77
CA LEU A 387 2.17 -27.40 -0.88
C LEU A 387 2.71 -28.83 -0.77
N SER A 388 3.97 -29.05 -1.17
CA SER A 388 4.66 -30.29 -0.81
C SER A 388 5.05 -30.30 0.67
N ALA A 389 5.18 -31.49 1.28
CA ALA A 389 5.57 -31.66 2.68
C ALA A 389 6.88 -30.93 3.04
N ASN A 390 7.79 -30.81 2.07
CA ASN A 390 9.12 -30.24 2.20
C ASN A 390 9.23 -28.79 1.70
N SER A 391 8.13 -28.17 1.27
CA SER A 391 8.15 -26.78 0.83
C SER A 391 8.62 -25.88 1.98
N PRO A 392 9.62 -25.00 1.77
CA PRO A 392 10.05 -24.03 2.77
C PRO A 392 8.97 -22.99 3.07
N TRP A 393 7.98 -22.86 2.18
CA TRP A 393 6.87 -21.90 2.29
C TRP A 393 5.70 -22.42 3.11
N ARG A 394 5.78 -23.63 3.67
CA ARG A 394 4.75 -24.14 4.59
C ARG A 394 4.66 -23.29 5.84
N THR A 395 3.48 -22.73 6.08
CA THR A 395 3.16 -21.89 7.23
C THR A 395 2.38 -22.64 8.30
N ASP A 396 1.82 -23.82 8.01
CA ASP A 396 1.11 -24.70 8.94
C ASP A 396 2.05 -25.47 9.90
N ARG A 397 3.07 -24.78 10.42
CA ARG A 397 4.10 -25.33 11.31
C ARG A 397 4.08 -24.59 12.65
N SER A 398 4.04 -25.33 13.75
CA SER A 398 3.95 -24.77 15.11
C SER A 398 5.11 -23.84 15.51
N ILE A 399 6.25 -23.93 14.81
CA ILE A 399 7.39 -23.03 15.04
C ILE A 399 7.11 -21.58 14.59
N ILE A 400 6.23 -21.40 13.59
CA ILE A 400 5.92 -20.08 13.00
C ILE A 400 4.44 -19.71 13.05
N THR A 401 3.56 -20.63 13.44
CA THR A 401 2.11 -20.40 13.56
C THR A 401 1.58 -21.02 14.84
N ASN A 402 0.73 -20.28 15.55
CA ASN A 402 0.00 -20.74 16.73
C ASN A 402 -1.48 -20.97 16.43
N SER A 403 -2.12 -21.77 17.30
CA SER A 403 -3.56 -22.07 17.24
C SER A 403 -4.03 -22.65 15.89
N ILE A 404 -3.17 -23.44 15.24
CA ILE A 404 -3.47 -24.07 13.95
C ILE A 404 -4.73 -24.92 14.08
N THR A 405 -5.78 -24.48 13.38
CA THR A 405 -7.06 -25.19 13.34
C THR A 405 -7.53 -25.26 11.90
N TYR A 406 -7.46 -26.45 11.29
CA TYR A 406 -7.88 -26.66 9.90
C TYR A 406 -9.36 -26.34 9.70
N ASN A 407 -9.68 -25.76 8.53
CA ASN A 407 -11.05 -25.32 8.22
C ASN A 407 -11.96 -26.48 7.80
N VAL A 408 -11.39 -27.56 7.25
CA VAL A 408 -12.13 -28.78 6.95
C VAL A 408 -12.78 -29.33 8.23
N GLY A 409 -14.06 -29.68 8.12
CA GLY A 409 -14.89 -30.16 9.21
C GLY A 409 -15.51 -29.06 10.08
N LYS A 410 -15.04 -27.81 10.01
CA LYS A 410 -15.67 -26.70 10.74
C LYS A 410 -16.97 -26.28 10.07
N SER A 411 -18.05 -26.17 10.84
CA SER A 411 -19.32 -25.62 10.34
C SER A 411 -19.82 -26.28 9.04
N GLY A 412 -19.50 -27.57 8.84
CA GLY A 412 -19.88 -28.33 7.64
C GLY A 412 -19.01 -28.10 6.40
N LEU A 413 -17.88 -27.37 6.51
CA LEU A 413 -16.92 -27.22 5.41
C LEU A 413 -16.24 -28.56 5.12
N THR A 414 -16.08 -28.89 3.84
CA THR A 414 -15.33 -30.06 3.37
C THR A 414 -14.10 -29.61 2.58
N ASP A 415 -13.31 -30.57 2.09
CA ASP A 415 -12.16 -30.32 1.23
C ASP A 415 -12.55 -29.51 -0.03
N ASP A 416 -13.80 -29.65 -0.50
CA ASP A 416 -14.34 -28.90 -1.64
C ASP A 416 -14.52 -27.39 -1.38
N ASN A 417 -14.37 -26.95 -0.13
CA ASN A 417 -14.42 -25.54 0.27
C ASN A 417 -13.03 -24.92 0.43
N ILE A 418 -11.96 -25.71 0.40
CA ILE A 418 -10.61 -25.19 0.59
C ILE A 418 -10.07 -24.65 -0.73
N ALA A 419 -9.45 -23.48 -0.68
CA ALA A 419 -8.78 -22.88 -1.84
C ALA A 419 -7.72 -23.86 -2.36
N ASN A 420 -7.90 -24.30 -3.60
CA ASN A 420 -7.07 -25.34 -4.21
C ASN A 420 -5.88 -24.69 -4.94
N LEU A 421 -4.67 -24.90 -4.42
CA LEU A 421 -3.46 -24.41 -5.07
C LEU A 421 -2.88 -25.37 -6.10
N ASN A 422 -3.30 -26.64 -6.20
CA ASN A 422 -2.66 -27.63 -7.09
C ASN A 422 -2.65 -27.22 -8.56
N THR A 423 -3.68 -26.52 -9.02
CA THR A 423 -3.75 -25.96 -10.39
C THR A 423 -2.83 -24.76 -10.59
N TYR A 424 -2.40 -24.10 -9.51
CA TYR A 424 -1.58 -22.89 -9.51
C TYR A 424 -0.13 -23.15 -9.06
N PHE A 425 0.15 -24.26 -8.37
CA PHE A 425 1.38 -24.43 -7.61
C PHE A 425 2.28 -25.51 -8.21
N THR A 426 3.20 -25.07 -9.08
CA THR A 426 4.18 -25.95 -9.73
C THR A 426 5.36 -26.27 -8.80
N PRO A 427 6.16 -27.32 -9.07
CA PRO A 427 7.39 -27.56 -8.32
C PRO A 427 8.34 -26.35 -8.27
N ALA A 428 8.38 -25.54 -9.33
CA ALA A 428 9.19 -24.31 -9.35
C ALA A 428 8.72 -23.28 -8.30
N ARG A 429 7.39 -23.11 -8.15
CA ARG A 429 6.79 -22.23 -7.13
C ARG A 429 6.99 -22.79 -5.72
N SER A 430 6.90 -24.11 -5.54
CA SER A 430 7.16 -24.80 -4.26
C SER A 430 8.54 -24.56 -3.69
N PHE A 431 9.53 -24.32 -4.54
CA PHE A 431 10.91 -24.12 -4.13
C PHE A 431 11.45 -22.79 -4.66
N ALA A 432 10.56 -21.82 -4.88
CA ALA A 432 10.96 -20.46 -5.19
C ALA A 432 11.87 -19.93 -4.08
N LYS A 433 12.88 -19.13 -4.47
CA LYS A 433 13.95 -18.70 -3.56
C LYS A 433 13.60 -17.45 -2.76
N GLY A 434 12.55 -16.73 -3.14
CA GLY A 434 12.10 -15.51 -2.47
C GLY A 434 10.71 -15.12 -2.93
N THR A 435 10.15 -14.09 -2.28
CA THR A 435 8.76 -13.62 -2.48
C THR A 435 8.72 -12.14 -2.87
N ASN A 436 9.71 -11.71 -3.66
CA ASN A 436 10.00 -10.31 -3.96
C ASN A 436 9.62 -9.88 -5.38
N GLU A 437 8.92 -10.71 -6.16
CA GLU A 437 8.64 -10.39 -7.57
C GLU A 437 7.84 -9.08 -7.73
N ILE A 438 6.86 -8.85 -6.86
CA ILE A 438 6.05 -7.63 -6.82
C ILE A 438 6.93 -6.39 -6.60
N ILE A 439 7.75 -6.42 -5.54
CA ILE A 439 8.66 -5.31 -5.22
C ILE A 439 9.69 -5.11 -6.34
N THR A 440 10.18 -6.19 -6.94
CA THR A 440 11.15 -6.14 -8.05
C THR A 440 10.53 -5.48 -9.28
N GLU A 441 9.29 -5.83 -9.62
CA GLU A 441 8.53 -5.22 -10.70
C GLU A 441 8.30 -3.72 -10.43
N ASP A 442 7.89 -3.37 -9.21
CA ASP A 442 7.54 -2.00 -8.85
C ASP A 442 8.77 -1.09 -8.84
N LYS A 443 9.90 -1.56 -8.30
CA LYS A 443 11.19 -0.84 -8.37
C LYS A 443 11.64 -0.63 -9.82
N LYS A 444 11.47 -1.66 -10.67
CA LYS A 444 11.76 -1.53 -12.10
C LYS A 444 10.85 -0.50 -12.77
N TYR A 445 9.58 -0.45 -12.40
CA TYR A 445 8.65 0.57 -12.91
C TYR A 445 9.08 1.99 -12.52
N LEU A 446 9.46 2.21 -11.25
CA LEU A 446 9.96 3.51 -10.77
C LEU A 446 11.19 3.97 -11.56
N VAL A 447 12.18 3.09 -11.74
CA VAL A 447 13.42 3.41 -12.48
C VAL A 447 13.15 3.70 -13.96
N ASN A 448 12.34 2.87 -14.61
CA ASN A 448 12.05 3.04 -16.04
C ASN A 448 11.20 4.30 -16.29
N SER A 449 10.18 4.53 -15.48
CA SER A 449 9.32 5.71 -15.60
C SER A 449 10.11 6.99 -15.35
N ALA A 450 11.00 7.01 -14.34
CA ALA A 450 11.93 8.10 -14.06
C ALA A 450 12.85 8.42 -15.25
N SER A 451 13.34 7.40 -15.96
CA SER A 451 14.21 7.59 -17.13
C SER A 451 13.50 8.19 -18.36
N SER A 452 12.17 8.13 -18.40
CA SER A 452 11.34 8.64 -19.51
C SER A 452 10.88 10.11 -19.34
N GLY A 453 11.12 10.72 -18.17
CA GLY A 453 10.55 12.02 -17.76
C GLY A 453 11.23 13.29 -18.29
N SER A 454 12.30 13.20 -19.08
CA SER A 454 12.98 14.38 -19.61
C SER A 454 12.36 14.85 -20.95
N GLY A 455 11.39 15.78 -20.89
CA GLY A 455 11.07 16.61 -22.07
C GLY A 455 9.64 17.15 -22.18
N GLY A 456 9.22 18.01 -21.24
CA GLY A 456 7.94 18.74 -21.35
C GLY A 456 8.13 20.25 -21.19
N ARG A 457 8.71 20.94 -22.17
CA ARG A 457 8.66 22.42 -22.24
C ARG A 457 7.55 22.87 -23.19
N SER A 458 6.53 23.45 -22.58
CA SER A 458 5.49 24.28 -23.20
C SER A 458 6.09 25.45 -23.99
N GLY A 459 5.62 25.65 -25.21
CA GLY A 459 5.93 26.82 -26.05
C GLY A 459 4.93 26.93 -27.20
N GLY A 460 3.86 27.69 -27.00
CA GLY A 460 2.95 28.07 -28.06
C GLY A 460 3.50 29.23 -28.91
N GLY A 461 3.12 29.27 -30.18
CA GLY A 461 3.05 30.51 -30.97
C GLY A 461 4.06 30.68 -32.11
N ASN A 462 3.62 30.27 -33.30
CA ASN A 462 3.76 30.94 -34.61
C ASN A 462 5.09 30.93 -35.41
N THR A 463 4.97 30.30 -36.60
CA THR A 463 5.58 30.59 -37.93
C THR A 463 7.07 30.92 -38.07
N GLY A 464 7.79 30.04 -38.75
CA GLY A 464 8.93 30.43 -39.60
C GLY A 464 10.11 29.47 -39.60
N GLY A 465 10.18 28.59 -40.59
CA GLY A 465 11.40 28.15 -41.27
C GLY A 465 12.57 27.53 -40.48
N GLY A 466 12.76 26.22 -40.66
CA GLY A 466 14.09 25.63 -40.91
C GLY A 466 14.90 25.14 -39.70
N GLY A 467 15.39 23.90 -39.81
CA GLY A 467 16.57 23.41 -39.08
C GLY A 467 16.26 22.42 -37.96
N GLY A 468 16.75 21.19 -38.12
CA GLY A 468 16.49 20.05 -37.25
C GLY A 468 17.07 20.14 -35.84
N GLY A 469 16.44 19.37 -34.95
CA GLY A 469 16.81 19.19 -33.54
C GLY A 469 15.85 18.22 -32.86
N GLY A 470 15.83 16.97 -33.32
CA GLY A 470 15.01 15.90 -32.76
C GLY A 470 15.64 15.27 -31.51
N ASN A 471 14.81 15.02 -30.51
CA ASN A 471 15.11 14.34 -29.24
C ASN A 471 15.77 12.95 -29.44
N PRO A 472 16.89 12.60 -28.77
CA PRO A 472 17.61 11.35 -28.97
C PRO A 472 17.05 10.13 -28.21
N CYS A 473 16.02 10.30 -27.37
CA CYS A 473 15.55 9.23 -26.46
C CYS A 473 14.14 8.68 -26.77
N GLY A 474 13.66 8.78 -28.01
CA GLY A 474 12.40 8.14 -28.42
C GLY A 474 12.62 6.73 -28.98
N GLY A 475 12.03 5.71 -28.33
CA GLY A 475 11.97 4.33 -28.83
C GLY A 475 11.88 3.29 -27.74
#